data_AF-A0A9E1NYP8-F1
#
_entry.id   AF-A0A9E1NYP8-F1
#
_cell.length_a   1.000
_cell.length_b   1.000
_cell.length_c   1.000
_cell.angle_alpha   90.00
_cell.angle_beta   90.00
_cell.angle_gamma   90.00
#
_symmetry.space_group_name_H-M   'P 1'
#
loop_
_entity.id
_entity.type
_entity.pdbx_description
1 polymer ?
#
loop_
_entity_poly.entity_id
_entity_poly.type
_entity_poly.pdbx_seq_one_letter_code
_entity_poly.pdbx_strand_id
1 'polypeptide(L)'
;MFPPAKRMRARQTAYVWLAEKAGLILAEKVPAANESAVVIEAAELLKKLDNTLVDKMGDQAPLLTDLSRPLKNYQQSAKAEQERSAQPEVQTPPPQQPEAGNQPVATPSPEAAPVPPQEPTNNIQPVEQKPVARKPAAAPAIPSGAIESEGDSKKSLRQLQAASRDIAAFWVNQKLSDPRSYRLTRVAAWMVVENAPPANEGVTQILPPAAERLKFFETTLQKAEYSTLVVELEKTLARSPFWLDGHFLVVKALRALGAEYDKAVKTVIRETANFLNRLPEVMELSFSDQTPFASDQTRMWLDAEVLTSSAAGDSAGASTGDAANSWDVALVEAGKKAASGET
;
A
#
# COMPACT_ATOMS: atom_id res chain seq x y z
N MET A 1 13.57 0.46 19.29
CA MET A 1 13.69 1.91 18.97
C MET A 1 14.80 2.10 17.95
N PHE A 2 14.42 2.38 16.70
CA PHE A 2 15.33 2.73 15.61
C PHE A 2 15.36 4.26 15.48
N PRO A 3 16.52 4.90 15.25
CA PRO A 3 17.88 4.36 15.14
C PRO A 3 18.43 3.71 16.43
N PRO A 4 19.48 2.86 16.37
CA PRO A 4 20.09 2.24 17.55
C PRO A 4 20.60 3.25 18.59
N ALA A 5 20.62 2.89 19.88
CA ALA A 5 21.01 3.78 20.99
C ALA A 5 22.43 4.34 20.87
N LYS A 6 23.33 3.59 20.21
CA LYS A 6 24.70 4.02 19.95
C LYS A 6 24.79 5.16 18.92
N ARG A 7 23.73 5.44 18.14
CA ARG A 7 23.69 6.48 17.09
C ARG A 7 22.89 7.70 17.53
N MET A 8 23.35 8.38 18.58
CA MET A 8 22.63 9.52 19.20
C MET A 8 22.34 10.68 18.24
N ARG A 9 23.29 11.05 17.38
CA ARG A 9 23.06 12.09 16.36
C ARG A 9 21.99 11.69 15.34
N ALA A 10 21.96 10.42 14.91
CA ALA A 10 20.94 9.94 13.99
C ALA A 10 19.53 9.96 14.63
N ARG A 11 19.44 9.67 15.94
CA ARG A 11 18.19 9.82 16.70
C ARG A 11 17.75 11.28 16.77
N GLN A 12 18.67 12.20 17.07
CA GLN A 12 18.39 13.63 17.08
C GLN A 12 17.85 14.10 15.73
N THR A 13 18.50 13.72 14.62
CA THR A 13 18.04 14.05 13.27
C THR A 13 16.65 13.49 12.98
N ALA A 14 16.35 12.26 13.42
CA ALA A 14 15.03 11.66 13.23
C ALA A 14 13.93 12.43 13.98
N TYR A 15 14.19 12.87 15.21
CA TYR A 15 13.25 13.68 15.99
C TYR A 15 13.04 15.09 15.41
N VAL A 16 14.11 15.75 14.93
CA VAL A 16 14.00 17.05 14.25
C VAL A 16 13.18 16.92 12.97
N TRP A 17 13.46 15.91 12.16
CA TRP A 17 12.71 15.64 10.93
C TRP A 17 11.22 15.37 11.22
N LEU A 18 10.93 14.58 12.25
CA LEU A 18 9.56 14.33 12.68
C LEU A 18 8.87 15.63 13.14
N ALA A 19 9.59 16.47 13.91
CA ALA A 19 9.08 17.75 14.39
C ALA A 19 8.66 18.66 13.24
N GLU A 20 9.51 18.76 12.22
CA GLU A 20 9.28 19.56 11.01
C GLU A 20 8.05 19.06 10.24
N LYS A 21 7.98 17.75 9.94
CA LYS A 21 6.89 17.18 9.14
C LYS A 21 5.55 17.24 9.85
N ALA A 22 5.50 16.93 11.14
CA ALA A 22 4.25 17.03 11.90
C ALA A 22 3.84 18.49 12.17
N GLY A 23 4.81 19.40 12.31
CA GLY A 23 4.54 20.84 12.37
C GLY A 23 3.80 21.37 11.13
N LEU A 24 4.18 20.92 9.94
CA LEU A 24 3.48 21.28 8.68
C LEU A 24 2.01 20.85 8.68
N ILE A 25 1.71 19.65 9.19
CA ILE A 25 0.34 19.12 9.26
C ILE A 25 -0.51 19.94 10.27
N LEU A 26 0.08 20.30 11.42
CA LEU A 26 -0.58 21.13 12.44
C LEU A 26 -0.84 22.57 11.97
N ALA A 27 -0.03 23.07 11.04
CA ALA A 27 -0.24 24.36 10.40
C ALA A 27 -1.37 24.32 9.37
N GLU A 28 -1.55 23.20 8.67
CA GLU A 28 -2.59 23.02 7.64
C GLU A 28 -3.97 22.70 8.25
N LYS A 29 -4.01 21.99 9.38
CA LYS A 29 -5.26 21.55 10.03
C LYS A 29 -5.47 22.27 11.36
N VAL A 30 -6.22 23.37 11.32
CA VAL A 30 -6.68 24.06 12.53
C VAL A 30 -7.70 23.17 13.25
N PRO A 31 -7.50 22.83 14.55
CA PRO A 31 -8.43 21.98 15.30
C PRO A 31 -9.82 22.60 15.43
N ALA A 32 -10.85 21.78 15.31
CA ALA A 32 -12.23 22.20 15.52
C ALA A 32 -12.59 22.27 17.02
N ALA A 33 -13.64 23.02 17.40
CA ALA A 33 -14.01 23.23 18.81
C ALA A 33 -14.33 21.93 19.58
N ASN A 34 -14.83 20.91 18.88
CA ASN A 34 -15.10 19.57 19.43
C ASN A 34 -13.83 18.73 19.67
N GLU A 35 -12.66 19.20 19.22
CA GLU A 35 -11.36 18.52 19.37
C GLU A 35 -10.51 19.12 20.50
N SER A 36 -11.06 20.10 21.24
CA SER A 36 -10.39 20.81 22.34
C SER A 36 -9.76 19.87 23.39
N ALA A 37 -10.43 18.76 23.74
CA ALA A 37 -9.89 17.76 24.67
C ALA A 37 -8.63 17.06 24.12
N VAL A 38 -8.66 16.69 22.83
CA VAL A 38 -7.55 16.00 22.15
C VAL A 38 -6.34 16.92 22.01
N VAL A 39 -6.58 18.20 21.72
CA VAL A 39 -5.52 19.22 21.64
C VAL A 39 -4.81 19.40 22.99
N ILE A 40 -5.57 19.43 24.09
CA ILE A 40 -5.02 19.56 25.45
C ILE A 40 -4.16 18.33 25.79
N GLU A 41 -4.65 17.13 25.52
CA GLU A 41 -3.92 15.88 25.75
C GLU A 41 -2.64 15.78 24.90
N ALA A 42 -2.73 16.13 23.62
CA ALA A 42 -1.59 16.14 22.71
C ALA A 42 -0.48 17.09 23.17
N ALA A 43 -0.85 18.28 23.67
CA ALA A 43 0.11 19.24 24.23
C ALA A 43 0.79 18.70 25.51
N GLU A 44 0.07 17.94 26.35
CA GLU A 44 0.65 17.31 27.53
C GLU A 44 1.58 16.14 27.20
N LEU A 45 1.21 15.31 26.23
CA LEU A 45 2.06 14.22 25.72
C LEU A 45 3.34 14.78 25.11
N LEU A 46 3.25 15.87 24.36
CA LEU A 46 4.43 16.52 23.79
C LEU A 46 5.36 17.07 24.89
N LYS A 47 4.81 17.64 25.97
CA LYS A 47 5.61 18.07 27.13
C LYS A 47 6.29 16.89 27.83
N LYS A 48 5.61 15.74 27.95
CA LYS A 48 6.21 14.51 28.50
C LYS A 48 7.33 14.00 27.59
N LEU A 49 7.16 14.09 26.27
CA LEU A 49 8.18 13.72 25.30
C LEU A 49 9.41 14.63 25.43
N ASP A 50 9.23 15.96 25.47
CA ASP A 50 10.32 16.92 25.67
C ASP A 50 11.14 16.58 26.92
N ASN A 51 10.47 16.34 28.05
CA ASN A 51 11.13 15.94 29.30
C ASN A 51 11.90 14.62 29.16
N THR A 52 11.32 13.65 28.45
CA THR A 52 11.95 12.35 28.21
C THR A 52 13.17 12.48 27.30
N LEU A 53 13.12 13.36 26.29
CA LEU A 53 14.24 13.63 25.40
C LEU A 53 15.37 14.34 26.12
N VAL A 54 15.06 15.30 26.99
CA VAL A 54 16.06 15.95 27.85
C VAL A 54 16.71 14.92 28.80
N ASP A 55 15.91 14.07 29.46
CA ASP A 55 16.41 13.02 30.36
C ASP A 55 17.31 12.00 29.64
N LYS A 56 16.96 11.60 28.41
CA LYS A 56 17.67 10.55 27.67
C LYS A 56 18.79 11.06 26.75
N MET A 57 18.77 12.35 26.38
CA MET A 57 19.70 12.91 25.39
C MET A 57 20.52 14.11 25.90
N GLY A 58 20.20 14.67 27.06
CA GLY A 58 20.93 15.82 27.64
C GLY A 58 21.07 16.96 26.64
N ASP A 59 22.31 17.45 26.45
CA ASP A 59 22.64 18.54 25.51
C ASP A 59 22.41 18.21 24.03
N GLN A 60 22.10 16.95 23.69
CA GLN A 60 21.76 16.53 22.33
C GLN A 60 20.25 16.40 22.11
N ALA A 61 19.43 16.77 23.11
CA ALA A 61 17.98 16.79 22.97
C ALA A 61 17.56 17.81 21.89
N PRO A 62 16.80 17.41 20.87
CA PRO A 62 16.33 18.31 19.83
C PRO A 62 15.23 19.22 20.37
N LEU A 63 15.21 20.47 19.89
CA LEU A 63 14.12 21.39 20.17
C LEU A 63 12.94 21.07 19.25
N LEU A 64 11.82 20.63 19.81
CA LEU A 64 10.59 20.34 19.06
C LEU A 64 9.72 21.60 18.92
N THR A 65 10.32 22.75 18.58
CA THR A 65 9.64 24.06 18.55
C THR A 65 8.53 24.13 17.51
N ASP A 66 8.70 23.47 16.37
CA ASP A 66 7.74 23.49 15.26
C ASP A 66 6.45 22.73 15.58
N LEU A 67 6.52 21.82 16.57
CA LEU A 67 5.39 21.02 17.04
C LEU A 67 4.79 21.63 18.32
N SER A 68 5.64 22.11 19.24
CA SER A 68 5.21 22.63 20.54
C SER A 68 4.58 24.02 20.47
N ARG A 69 4.98 24.87 19.52
CA ARG A 69 4.43 26.23 19.40
C ARG A 69 2.98 26.23 18.91
N PRO A 70 2.61 25.54 17.81
CA PRO A 70 1.21 25.50 17.36
C PRO A 70 0.28 24.86 18.40
N LEU A 71 0.69 23.73 18.98
CA LEU A 71 -0.11 23.02 20.00
C LEU A 71 -0.32 23.85 21.26
N LYS A 72 0.67 24.62 21.72
CA LYS A 72 0.49 25.52 22.88
C LYS A 72 -0.52 26.63 22.57
N ASN A 73 -0.49 27.19 21.38
CA ASN A 73 -1.46 28.20 20.96
C ASN A 73 -2.88 27.61 20.91
N TYR A 74 -3.04 26.43 20.31
CA TYR A 74 -4.33 25.74 20.27
C TYR A 74 -4.82 25.31 21.66
N GLN A 75 -3.91 24.85 22.53
CA GLN A 75 -4.23 24.51 23.92
C GLN A 75 -4.73 25.73 24.70
N GLN A 76 -4.11 26.90 24.51
CA GLN A 76 -4.52 28.13 25.17
C GLN A 76 -5.91 28.59 24.70
N SER A 77 -6.17 28.53 23.39
CA SER A 77 -7.49 28.83 22.83
C SER A 77 -8.56 27.84 23.32
N ALA A 78 -8.25 26.53 23.32
CA ALA A 78 -9.16 25.48 23.78
C ALA A 78 -9.53 25.64 25.26
N LYS A 79 -8.57 25.98 26.12
CA LYS A 79 -8.82 26.24 27.55
C LYS A 79 -9.67 27.49 27.76
N ALA A 80 -9.41 28.56 27.01
CA ALA A 80 -10.22 29.78 27.07
C ALA A 80 -11.68 29.54 26.64
N GLU A 81 -11.91 28.69 25.65
CA GLU A 81 -13.25 28.37 25.14
C GLU A 81 -14.03 27.43 26.08
N GLN A 82 -13.33 26.54 26.79
CA GLN A 82 -13.90 25.73 27.88
C GLN A 82 -14.28 26.60 29.10
N GLU A 83 -13.43 27.56 29.48
CA GLU A 83 -13.73 28.51 30.55
C GLU A 83 -14.90 29.44 30.20
N ARG A 84 -15.02 29.83 28.92
CA ARG A 84 -16.14 30.64 28.41
C ARG A 84 -17.46 29.87 28.39
N SER A 85 -17.41 28.55 28.17
CA SER A 85 -18.59 27.66 28.22
C SER A 85 -18.99 27.29 29.66
N ALA A 86 -18.13 27.54 30.65
CA ALA A 86 -18.36 27.26 32.07
C ALA A 86 -18.91 28.45 32.88
N GLN A 87 -19.03 29.65 32.28
CA GLN A 87 -19.71 30.79 32.90
C GLN A 87 -21.18 30.86 32.44
N PRO A 88 -22.15 31.14 33.34
CA PRO A 88 -23.56 31.25 32.96
C PRO A 88 -23.78 32.44 32.01
N GLU A 89 -24.55 32.21 30.94
CA GLU A 89 -25.06 33.25 30.06
C GLU A 89 -25.72 34.37 30.85
N VAL A 90 -25.21 35.60 30.73
CA VAL A 90 -26.01 36.80 30.98
C VAL A 90 -26.80 37.07 29.70
N GLN A 91 -28.07 36.70 29.72
CA GLN A 91 -29.06 37.08 28.71
C GLN A 91 -29.23 38.61 28.65
N THR A 92 -29.48 39.15 27.46
CA THR A 92 -30.55 40.15 27.16
C THR A 92 -30.64 40.44 25.64
N PRO A 93 -31.78 40.92 25.10
CA PRO A 93 -32.58 40.23 24.06
C PRO A 93 -32.58 40.94 22.67
N PRO A 94 -33.19 40.35 21.61
CA PRO A 94 -33.37 40.99 20.30
C PRO A 94 -34.58 41.95 20.34
N PRO A 95 -34.64 43.03 19.52
CA PRO A 95 -35.29 42.88 18.21
C PRO A 95 -34.91 43.89 17.09
N GLN A 96 -35.41 43.58 15.89
CA GLN A 96 -35.87 44.48 14.81
C GLN A 96 -34.93 44.92 13.67
N GLN A 97 -35.21 44.29 12.52
CA GLN A 97 -35.17 44.83 11.16
C GLN A 97 -36.31 45.86 10.96
N PRO A 98 -36.10 46.95 10.20
CA PRO A 98 -37.20 47.65 9.52
C PRO A 98 -37.24 47.39 8.01
N GLU A 99 -38.47 47.37 7.53
CA GLU A 99 -38.96 47.16 6.18
C GLU A 99 -38.59 48.25 5.15
N ALA A 100 -38.67 47.82 3.89
CA ALA A 100 -39.30 48.45 2.71
C ALA A 100 -38.89 49.85 2.23
N GLY A 101 -38.57 49.92 0.94
CA GLY A 101 -38.45 51.16 0.17
C GLY A 101 -38.29 50.94 -1.35
N ASN A 102 -39.38 50.54 -2.00
CA ASN A 102 -39.80 50.78 -3.41
C ASN A 102 -38.76 51.07 -4.54
N GLN A 103 -38.72 50.15 -5.53
CA GLN A 103 -39.09 50.28 -6.98
C GLN A 103 -38.43 51.36 -7.90
N PRO A 104 -38.57 51.28 -9.26
CA PRO A 104 -38.42 50.17 -10.23
C PRO A 104 -37.68 50.61 -11.55
N VAL A 105 -37.83 49.81 -12.63
CA VAL A 105 -37.57 50.10 -14.09
C VAL A 105 -36.09 49.99 -14.53
N ALA A 106 -35.66 49.31 -15.60
CA ALA A 106 -36.27 48.96 -16.87
C ALA A 106 -35.62 47.70 -17.48
N THR A 107 -36.43 46.84 -18.12
CA THR A 107 -36.03 46.04 -19.28
C THR A 107 -36.07 46.96 -20.52
N PRO A 108 -35.35 46.66 -21.63
CA PRO A 108 -35.90 45.68 -22.55
C PRO A 108 -34.88 44.74 -23.20
N SER A 109 -35.39 43.54 -23.51
CA SER A 109 -34.91 42.61 -24.54
C SER A 109 -35.04 43.24 -25.94
N PRO A 110 -34.35 42.72 -26.95
CA PRO A 110 -35.07 41.92 -27.97
C PRO A 110 -34.27 40.64 -28.29
N GLU A 111 -34.85 39.44 -28.22
CA GLU A 111 -35.75 38.82 -29.20
C GLU A 111 -35.16 38.71 -30.62
N ALA A 112 -34.76 37.48 -31.00
CA ALA A 112 -35.28 36.75 -32.16
C ALA A 112 -34.49 35.45 -32.42
N ALA A 113 -35.18 34.31 -32.40
CA ALA A 113 -34.80 33.05 -33.08
C ALA A 113 -35.28 33.12 -34.57
N PRO A 114 -35.24 32.09 -35.44
CA PRO A 114 -34.74 30.70 -35.30
C PRO A 114 -34.03 30.09 -36.56
N VAL A 115 -33.74 28.78 -36.43
CA VAL A 115 -33.61 27.65 -37.41
C VAL A 115 -32.29 27.34 -38.20
N PRO A 116 -31.98 26.02 -38.40
CA PRO A 116 -30.70 25.38 -38.82
C PRO A 116 -30.67 25.15 -40.37
N PRO A 117 -29.84 24.31 -41.07
CA PRO A 117 -29.09 23.08 -40.69
C PRO A 117 -27.67 22.87 -41.32
N GLN A 118 -26.97 21.81 -40.90
CA GLN A 118 -26.36 20.74 -41.75
C GLN A 118 -25.07 20.12 -41.17
N GLU A 119 -25.02 18.79 -41.26
CA GLU A 119 -23.88 17.89 -40.98
C GLU A 119 -22.70 18.12 -41.96
N PRO A 120 -21.52 17.62 -41.60
CA PRO A 120 -20.89 16.67 -42.52
C PRO A 120 -20.43 15.37 -41.84
N THR A 121 -20.93 14.30 -42.45
CA THR A 121 -20.40 12.94 -42.50
C THR A 121 -18.87 12.88 -42.54
N ASN A 122 -18.26 12.11 -41.62
CA ASN A 122 -16.92 11.59 -41.82
C ASN A 122 -16.94 10.06 -41.84
N ASN A 123 -16.32 9.54 -42.89
CA ASN A 123 -16.47 8.22 -43.45
C ASN A 123 -15.40 7.30 -42.87
N ILE A 124 -15.78 6.34 -42.01
CA ILE A 124 -14.88 5.28 -41.54
C ILE A 124 -15.27 3.99 -42.24
N GLN A 125 -14.43 3.56 -43.19
CA GLN A 125 -14.51 2.26 -43.84
C GLN A 125 -14.15 1.15 -42.82
N PRO A 126 -14.96 0.09 -42.69
CA PRO A 126 -14.60 -1.09 -41.91
C PRO A 126 -13.60 -1.95 -42.70
N VAL A 127 -12.39 -2.15 -42.17
CA VAL A 127 -11.47 -3.18 -42.67
C VAL A 127 -11.91 -4.51 -42.08
N GLU A 128 -12.55 -5.31 -42.92
CA GLU A 128 -12.98 -6.68 -42.66
C GLU A 128 -11.74 -7.60 -42.52
N GLN A 129 -11.37 -7.94 -41.29
CA GLN A 129 -10.35 -8.95 -41.03
C GLN A 129 -11.00 -10.34 -40.98
N LYS A 130 -10.76 -11.13 -42.03
CA LYS A 130 -11.05 -12.58 -42.07
C LYS A 130 -10.43 -13.29 -40.85
N PRO A 131 -11.19 -14.09 -40.08
CA PRO A 131 -10.61 -14.94 -39.06
C PRO A 131 -9.91 -16.12 -39.74
N VAL A 132 -8.59 -16.19 -39.63
CA VAL A 132 -7.82 -17.40 -39.98
C VAL A 132 -8.09 -18.43 -38.89
N ALA A 133 -8.84 -19.47 -39.23
CA ALA A 133 -9.10 -20.61 -38.37
C ALA A 133 -7.78 -21.30 -37.99
N ARG A 134 -7.31 -21.09 -36.75
CA ARG A 134 -6.27 -21.93 -36.14
C ARG A 134 -6.91 -23.24 -35.69
N LYS A 135 -6.51 -24.33 -36.33
CA LYS A 135 -6.75 -25.71 -35.89
C LYS A 135 -6.39 -25.83 -34.40
N PRO A 136 -7.23 -26.41 -33.53
CA PRO A 136 -6.88 -26.56 -32.11
C PRO A 136 -5.66 -27.48 -32.00
N ALA A 137 -4.55 -26.94 -31.50
CA ALA A 137 -3.49 -27.78 -30.97
C ALA A 137 -4.07 -28.52 -29.76
N ALA A 138 -3.94 -29.85 -29.74
CA ALA A 138 -4.41 -30.67 -28.64
C ALA A 138 -3.77 -30.17 -27.34
N ALA A 139 -4.61 -29.64 -26.44
CA ALA A 139 -4.17 -29.29 -25.10
C ALA A 139 -3.71 -30.57 -24.38
N PRO A 140 -2.61 -30.54 -23.62
CA PRO A 140 -2.21 -31.68 -22.80
C PRO A 140 -3.31 -31.92 -21.76
N ALA A 141 -4.11 -32.97 -21.98
CA ALA A 141 -5.07 -33.44 -20.99
C ALA A 141 -4.30 -33.82 -19.72
N ILE A 142 -4.75 -33.35 -18.55
CA ILE A 142 -4.28 -33.88 -17.28
C ILE A 142 -4.74 -35.34 -17.27
N PRO A 143 -3.83 -36.33 -17.34
CA PRO A 143 -4.22 -37.73 -17.24
C PRO A 143 -4.85 -37.95 -15.86
N SER A 144 -6.17 -38.14 -15.85
CA SER A 144 -6.92 -38.59 -14.67
C SER A 144 -6.72 -40.10 -14.48
N GLY A 145 -5.46 -40.55 -14.46
CA GLY A 145 -5.09 -41.92 -14.06
C GLY A 145 -5.04 -42.02 -12.53
N ALA A 146 -5.26 -43.22 -11.99
CA ALA A 146 -5.05 -43.45 -10.56
C ALA A 146 -3.58 -43.16 -10.19
N ILE A 147 -3.36 -42.46 -9.09
CA ILE A 147 -2.01 -42.20 -8.56
C ILE A 147 -1.60 -43.47 -7.80
N GLU A 148 -0.86 -44.35 -8.46
CA GLU A 148 -0.47 -45.66 -7.92
C GLU A 148 0.98 -45.69 -7.42
N SER A 149 1.79 -44.67 -7.75
CA SER A 149 3.17 -44.54 -7.31
C SER A 149 3.55 -43.10 -6.95
N GLU A 150 4.64 -42.94 -6.19
CA GLU A 150 5.23 -41.63 -5.91
C GLU A 150 5.70 -40.92 -7.19
N GLY A 151 6.15 -41.69 -8.20
CA GLY A 151 6.54 -41.17 -9.51
C GLY A 151 5.35 -40.56 -10.26
N ASP A 152 4.19 -41.23 -10.24
CA ASP A 152 2.96 -40.73 -10.84
C ASP A 152 2.45 -39.49 -10.12
N SER A 153 2.53 -39.46 -8.79
CA SER A 153 2.20 -38.28 -7.98
C SER A 153 3.04 -37.07 -8.40
N LYS A 154 4.37 -37.22 -8.48
CA LYS A 154 5.29 -36.14 -8.91
C LYS A 154 4.99 -35.67 -10.34
N LYS A 155 4.63 -36.59 -11.24
CA LYS A 155 4.27 -36.26 -12.62
C LYS A 155 2.96 -35.47 -12.69
N SER A 156 1.92 -35.93 -12.01
CA SER A 156 0.62 -35.25 -11.91
C SER A 156 0.75 -33.88 -11.27
N LEU A 157 1.60 -33.74 -10.24
CA LEU A 157 1.88 -32.46 -9.60
C LEU A 157 2.55 -31.47 -10.55
N ARG A 158 3.52 -31.90 -11.37
CA ARG A 158 4.13 -31.03 -12.40
C ARG A 158 3.12 -30.59 -13.46
N GLN A 159 2.21 -31.48 -13.85
CA GLN A 159 1.13 -31.15 -14.79
C GLN A 159 0.15 -30.16 -14.18
N LEU A 160 -0.22 -30.34 -12.91
CA LEU A 160 -1.04 -29.37 -12.17
C LEU A 160 -0.35 -28.01 -12.09
N GLN A 161 0.95 -27.95 -11.81
CA GLN A 161 1.70 -26.69 -11.81
C GLN A 161 1.70 -26.04 -13.20
N ALA A 162 1.92 -26.79 -14.28
CA ALA A 162 1.88 -26.27 -15.64
C ALA A 162 0.49 -25.70 -15.98
N ALA A 163 -0.56 -26.47 -15.76
CA ALA A 163 -1.95 -26.03 -15.99
C ALA A 163 -2.31 -24.80 -15.14
N SER A 164 -1.85 -24.76 -13.88
CA SER A 164 -2.07 -23.63 -12.98
C SER A 164 -1.46 -22.33 -13.51
N ARG A 165 -0.27 -22.41 -14.14
CA ARG A 165 0.37 -21.24 -14.77
C ARG A 165 -0.44 -20.72 -15.94
N ASP A 166 -0.95 -21.60 -16.80
CA ASP A 166 -1.75 -21.21 -17.96
C ASP A 166 -3.10 -20.61 -17.52
N ILE A 167 -3.75 -21.20 -16.53
CA ILE A 167 -5.02 -20.70 -15.96
C ILE A 167 -4.80 -19.34 -15.28
N ALA A 168 -3.76 -19.20 -14.45
CA ALA A 168 -3.46 -17.94 -13.78
C ALA A 168 -3.12 -16.83 -14.78
N ALA A 169 -2.33 -17.15 -15.81
CA ALA A 169 -2.03 -16.24 -16.91
C ALA A 169 -3.30 -15.82 -17.66
N PHE A 170 -4.22 -16.74 -17.91
CA PHE A 170 -5.51 -16.39 -18.53
C PHE A 170 -6.34 -15.46 -17.64
N TRP A 171 -6.50 -15.78 -16.35
CA TRP A 171 -7.29 -14.96 -15.42
C TRP A 171 -6.73 -13.56 -15.22
N VAL A 172 -5.41 -13.40 -15.10
CA VAL A 172 -4.80 -12.07 -14.95
C VAL A 172 -5.00 -11.21 -16.20
N ASN A 173 -4.99 -11.81 -17.41
CA ASN A 173 -5.27 -11.07 -18.65
C ASN A 173 -6.75 -10.71 -18.83
N GLN A 174 -7.67 -11.49 -18.24
CA GLN A 174 -9.10 -11.20 -18.29
C GLN A 174 -9.51 -10.11 -17.28
N LYS A 175 -9.02 -10.21 -16.05
CA LYS A 175 -9.36 -9.29 -14.97
C LYS A 175 -8.22 -9.20 -13.96
N LEU A 176 -7.46 -8.11 -14.03
CA LEU A 176 -6.35 -7.85 -13.12
C LEU A 176 -6.77 -7.75 -11.65
N SER A 177 -8.02 -7.35 -11.35
CA SER A 177 -8.52 -7.27 -9.97
C SER A 177 -9.00 -8.62 -9.41
N ASP A 178 -8.99 -9.71 -10.19
CA ASP A 178 -9.39 -11.03 -9.70
C ASP A 178 -8.31 -11.62 -8.78
N PRO A 179 -8.57 -11.82 -7.48
CA PRO A 179 -7.58 -12.38 -6.55
C PRO A 179 -7.20 -13.83 -6.85
N ARG A 180 -8.01 -14.57 -7.63
CA ARG A 180 -7.77 -16.01 -7.90
C ARG A 180 -6.52 -16.25 -8.73
N SER A 181 -6.19 -15.37 -9.68
CA SER A 181 -4.98 -15.48 -10.49
C SER A 181 -3.73 -15.42 -9.61
N TYR A 182 -3.65 -14.41 -8.74
CA TYR A 182 -2.51 -14.22 -7.85
C TYR A 182 -2.35 -15.39 -6.88
N ARG A 183 -3.45 -15.86 -6.27
CA ARG A 183 -3.41 -17.02 -5.37
C ARG A 183 -2.89 -18.26 -6.10
N LEU A 184 -3.43 -18.55 -7.29
CA LEU A 184 -3.07 -19.74 -8.04
C LEU A 184 -1.58 -19.72 -8.43
N THR A 185 -1.06 -18.57 -8.88
CA THR A 185 0.39 -18.41 -9.17
C THR A 185 1.25 -18.78 -7.97
N ARG A 186 0.96 -18.21 -6.78
CA ARG A 186 1.78 -18.41 -5.57
C ARG A 186 1.66 -19.83 -5.03
N VAL A 187 0.44 -20.32 -4.86
CA VAL A 187 0.20 -21.68 -4.35
C VAL A 187 0.85 -22.71 -5.26
N ALA A 188 0.66 -22.63 -6.58
CA ALA A 188 1.26 -23.58 -7.50
C ALA A 188 2.79 -23.51 -7.48
N ALA A 189 3.39 -22.33 -7.32
CA ALA A 189 4.84 -22.18 -7.32
C ALA A 189 5.50 -22.63 -6.01
N TRP A 190 4.90 -22.32 -4.85
CA TRP A 190 5.49 -22.60 -3.54
C TRP A 190 5.05 -23.92 -2.89
N MET A 191 3.96 -24.55 -3.36
CA MET A 191 3.46 -25.83 -2.81
C MET A 191 4.50 -26.95 -2.89
N VAL A 192 5.40 -26.94 -3.89
CA VAL A 192 6.45 -27.96 -4.06
C VAL A 192 7.74 -27.64 -3.31
N VAL A 193 7.85 -26.45 -2.73
CA VAL A 193 9.04 -25.99 -2.03
C VAL A 193 8.85 -26.34 -0.56
N GLU A 194 9.35 -27.49 -0.13
CA GLU A 194 9.21 -27.96 1.26
C GLU A 194 10.31 -27.43 2.19
N ASN A 195 11.52 -27.27 1.66
CA ASN A 195 12.70 -26.77 2.37
C ASN A 195 13.31 -25.60 1.60
N ALA A 196 14.09 -24.74 2.26
CA ALA A 196 14.85 -23.73 1.56
C ALA A 196 15.87 -24.35 0.60
N PRO A 197 16.20 -23.65 -0.50
CA PRO A 197 17.20 -24.13 -1.43
C PRO A 197 18.57 -24.23 -0.76
N PRO A 198 19.38 -25.24 -1.13
CA PRO A 198 20.72 -25.39 -0.60
C PRO A 198 21.56 -24.16 -0.94
N ALA A 199 22.26 -23.64 0.07
CA ALA A 199 23.07 -22.45 -0.02
C ALA A 199 24.48 -22.68 0.53
N ASN A 200 25.47 -22.03 -0.05
CA ASN A 200 26.82 -21.92 0.48
C ASN A 200 27.04 -20.47 0.90
N GLU A 201 27.30 -20.23 2.20
CA GLU A 201 27.45 -18.86 2.75
C GLU A 201 26.28 -17.93 2.38
N GLY A 202 25.04 -18.46 2.34
CA GLY A 202 23.83 -17.72 1.96
C GLY A 202 23.57 -17.62 0.45
N VAL A 203 24.49 -18.08 -0.40
CA VAL A 203 24.37 -18.03 -1.86
C VAL A 203 23.87 -19.37 -2.41
N THR A 204 22.78 -19.33 -3.18
CA THR A 204 22.15 -20.52 -3.80
C THR A 204 22.64 -20.75 -5.23
N GLN A 205 22.32 -21.91 -5.81
CA GLN A 205 22.52 -22.19 -7.24
C GLN A 205 21.35 -21.74 -8.12
N ILE A 206 20.40 -20.99 -7.57
CA ILE A 206 19.23 -20.52 -8.29
C ILE A 206 19.62 -19.28 -9.10
N LEU A 207 19.29 -19.28 -10.39
CA LEU A 207 19.52 -18.11 -11.23
C LEU A 207 18.50 -17.01 -10.95
N PRO A 208 18.92 -15.74 -10.95
CA PRO A 208 18.00 -14.62 -10.89
C PRO A 208 17.16 -14.55 -12.18
N PRO A 209 16.06 -13.77 -12.18
CA PRO A 209 15.38 -13.42 -13.42
C PRO A 209 16.35 -12.78 -14.42
N ALA A 210 16.12 -13.03 -15.71
CA ALA A 210 17.00 -12.51 -16.76
C ALA A 210 17.10 -10.98 -16.71
N ALA A 211 18.32 -10.44 -16.86
CA ALA A 211 18.59 -9.00 -16.75
C ALA A 211 17.74 -8.14 -17.71
N GLU A 212 17.42 -8.66 -18.91
CA GLU A 212 16.52 -8.00 -19.86
C GLU A 212 15.09 -7.86 -19.29
N ARG A 213 14.60 -8.88 -18.57
CA ARG A 213 13.29 -8.83 -17.91
C ARG A 213 13.29 -7.83 -16.76
N LEU A 214 14.37 -7.78 -15.98
CA LEU A 214 14.52 -6.78 -14.90
C LEU A 214 14.50 -5.34 -15.46
N LYS A 215 15.24 -5.07 -16.53
CA LYS A 215 15.24 -3.76 -17.22
C LYS A 215 13.88 -3.40 -17.80
N PHE A 216 13.17 -4.39 -18.37
CA PHE A 216 11.81 -4.20 -18.84
C PHE A 216 10.89 -3.74 -17.71
N PHE A 217 10.93 -4.42 -16.55
CA PHE A 217 10.09 -4.06 -15.40
C PHE A 217 10.39 -2.66 -14.87
N GLU A 218 11.67 -2.30 -14.76
CA GLU A 218 12.09 -0.96 -14.35
C GLU A 218 11.56 0.12 -15.32
N THR A 219 11.71 -0.12 -16.62
CA THR A 219 11.27 0.83 -17.66
C THR A 219 9.74 0.98 -17.67
N THR A 220 9.00 -0.12 -17.61
CA THR A 220 7.53 -0.11 -17.60
C THR A 220 6.99 0.52 -16.32
N LEU A 221 7.67 0.32 -15.17
CA LEU A 221 7.33 0.97 -13.91
C LEU A 221 7.52 2.50 -14.00
N GLN A 222 8.63 2.96 -14.59
CA GLN A 222 8.88 4.41 -14.81
C GLN A 222 7.84 5.05 -15.73
N LYS A 223 7.30 4.30 -16.69
CA LYS A 223 6.22 4.74 -17.58
C LYS A 223 4.81 4.68 -16.95
N ALA A 224 4.69 4.21 -15.70
CA ALA A 224 3.42 3.99 -15.01
C ALA A 224 2.44 3.07 -15.78
N GLU A 225 2.96 2.16 -16.61
CA GLU A 225 2.16 1.17 -17.36
C GLU A 225 1.83 -0.05 -16.48
N TYR A 226 1.19 0.20 -15.33
CA TYR A 226 1.02 -0.80 -14.26
C TYR A 226 0.24 -2.05 -14.70
N SER A 227 -0.76 -1.91 -15.58
CA SER A 227 -1.54 -3.07 -16.06
C SER A 227 -0.66 -4.06 -16.83
N THR A 228 0.16 -3.57 -17.76
CA THR A 228 1.11 -4.40 -18.52
C THR A 228 2.18 -4.96 -17.59
N LEU A 229 2.68 -4.14 -16.66
CA LEU A 229 3.70 -4.52 -15.69
C LEU A 229 3.25 -5.73 -14.86
N VAL A 230 2.04 -5.69 -14.29
CA VAL A 230 1.50 -6.78 -13.45
C VAL A 230 1.41 -8.09 -14.24
N VAL A 231 0.88 -8.05 -15.47
CA VAL A 231 0.75 -9.26 -16.30
C VAL A 231 2.11 -9.91 -16.57
N GLU A 232 3.14 -9.12 -16.87
CA GLU A 232 4.47 -9.64 -17.15
C GLU A 232 5.22 -10.08 -15.89
N LEU A 233 5.00 -9.40 -14.75
CA LEU A 233 5.52 -9.83 -13.45
C LEU A 233 4.95 -11.19 -13.05
N GLU A 234 3.63 -11.39 -13.16
CA GLU A 234 2.98 -12.67 -12.83
C GLU A 234 3.54 -13.84 -13.64
N LYS A 235 3.78 -13.63 -14.94
CA LYS A 235 4.41 -14.64 -15.81
C LYS A 235 5.82 -15.01 -15.36
N THR A 236 6.61 -14.03 -14.92
CA THR A 236 7.97 -14.26 -14.43
C THR A 236 7.96 -14.94 -13.05
N LEU A 237 7.12 -14.48 -12.12
CA LEU A 237 7.00 -15.05 -10.77
C LEU A 237 6.56 -16.51 -10.76
N ALA A 238 5.72 -16.91 -11.72
CA ALA A 238 5.34 -18.31 -11.93
C ALA A 238 6.52 -19.26 -12.21
N ARG A 239 7.69 -18.71 -12.59
CA ARG A 239 8.93 -19.45 -12.91
C ARG A 239 10.10 -19.09 -11.99
N SER A 240 10.04 -17.94 -11.33
CA SER A 240 11.07 -17.44 -10.41
C SER A 240 10.46 -17.14 -9.04
N PRO A 241 9.99 -18.15 -8.30
CA PRO A 241 9.23 -17.96 -7.06
C PRO A 241 10.03 -17.42 -5.87
N PHE A 242 11.36 -17.46 -5.95
CA PHE A 242 12.25 -16.92 -4.91
C PHE A 242 12.61 -15.45 -5.15
N TRP A 243 12.15 -14.83 -6.24
CA TRP A 243 12.39 -13.41 -6.51
C TRP A 243 11.35 -12.55 -5.78
N LEU A 244 11.59 -12.29 -4.49
CA LEU A 244 10.64 -11.61 -3.60
C LEU A 244 10.43 -10.14 -3.99
N ASP A 245 11.43 -9.49 -4.59
CA ASP A 245 11.28 -8.13 -5.14
C ASP A 245 10.15 -8.07 -6.19
N GLY A 246 9.98 -9.12 -7.00
CA GLY A 246 8.90 -9.17 -7.98
C GLY A 246 7.51 -9.19 -7.32
N HIS A 247 7.35 -9.84 -6.17
CA HIS A 247 6.09 -9.83 -5.42
C HIS A 247 5.78 -8.44 -4.86
N PHE A 248 6.81 -7.75 -4.37
CA PHE A 248 6.70 -6.38 -3.91
C PHE A 248 6.31 -5.42 -5.05
N LEU A 249 6.93 -5.58 -6.23
CA LEU A 249 6.58 -4.80 -7.43
C LEU A 249 5.13 -5.02 -7.87
N VAL A 250 4.62 -6.26 -7.81
CA VAL A 250 3.21 -6.55 -8.09
C VAL A 250 2.30 -5.78 -7.13
N VAL A 251 2.60 -5.80 -5.83
CA VAL A 251 1.82 -5.07 -4.82
C VAL A 251 1.86 -3.57 -5.07
N LYS A 252 3.03 -3.00 -5.38
CA LYS A 252 3.19 -1.57 -5.70
C LYS A 252 2.37 -1.19 -6.94
N ALA A 253 2.45 -1.98 -8.01
CA ALA A 253 1.72 -1.73 -9.24
C ALA A 253 0.20 -1.84 -9.04
N LEU A 254 -0.27 -2.85 -8.32
CA LEU A 254 -1.70 -3.01 -8.02
C LEU A 254 -2.25 -1.87 -7.15
N ARG A 255 -1.47 -1.35 -6.20
CA ARG A 255 -1.86 -0.17 -5.42
C ARG A 255 -1.99 1.07 -6.28
N ALA A 256 -1.05 1.28 -7.20
CA ALA A 256 -1.07 2.41 -8.11
C ALA A 256 -2.26 2.37 -9.08
N LEU A 257 -2.79 1.18 -9.38
CA LEU A 257 -4.02 1.02 -10.16
C LEU A 257 -5.30 1.37 -9.38
N GLY A 258 -5.25 1.46 -8.05
CA GLY A 258 -6.34 1.98 -7.21
C GLY A 258 -7.06 0.95 -6.34
N ALA A 259 -8.10 1.42 -5.63
CA ALA A 259 -8.76 0.67 -4.56
C ALA A 259 -9.48 -0.62 -5.03
N GLU A 260 -9.87 -0.72 -6.30
CA GLU A 260 -10.52 -1.93 -6.84
C GLU A 260 -9.61 -3.18 -6.80
N TYR A 261 -8.29 -2.98 -6.72
CA TYR A 261 -7.28 -4.04 -6.66
C TYR A 261 -6.89 -4.45 -5.23
N ASP A 262 -7.49 -3.86 -4.20
CA ASP A 262 -7.14 -4.13 -2.79
C ASP A 262 -7.27 -5.62 -2.42
N LYS A 263 -8.28 -6.31 -2.97
CA LYS A 263 -8.44 -7.77 -2.78
C LYS A 263 -7.28 -8.56 -3.39
N ALA A 264 -6.77 -8.13 -4.55
CA ALA A 264 -5.61 -8.75 -5.18
C ALA A 264 -4.34 -8.48 -4.36
N VAL A 265 -4.12 -7.23 -3.93
CA VAL A 265 -3.01 -6.82 -3.06
C VAL A 265 -2.96 -7.67 -1.78
N LYS A 266 -4.08 -7.73 -1.04
CA LYS A 266 -4.19 -8.55 0.18
C LYS A 266 -3.94 -10.02 -0.07
N THR A 267 -4.34 -10.53 -1.24
CA THR A 267 -4.06 -11.92 -1.61
C THR A 267 -2.57 -12.16 -1.83
N VAL A 268 -1.88 -11.29 -2.58
CA VAL A 268 -0.42 -11.41 -2.80
C VAL A 268 0.32 -11.34 -1.46
N ILE A 269 -0.04 -10.39 -0.60
CA ILE A 269 0.57 -10.24 0.74
C ILE A 269 0.37 -11.53 1.55
N ARG A 270 -0.87 -12.02 1.66
CA ARG A 270 -1.17 -13.19 2.47
C ARG A 270 -0.47 -14.45 1.97
N GLU A 271 -0.48 -14.72 0.67
CA GLU A 271 0.21 -15.91 0.16
C GLU A 271 1.74 -15.79 0.36
N THR A 272 2.29 -14.58 0.23
CA THR A 272 3.72 -14.34 0.52
C THR A 272 4.03 -14.57 2.00
N ALA A 273 3.16 -14.11 2.90
CA ALA A 273 3.29 -14.35 4.33
C ALA A 273 3.26 -15.83 4.67
N ASN A 274 2.31 -16.58 4.10
CA ASN A 274 2.19 -18.03 4.31
C ASN A 274 3.49 -18.76 3.91
N PHE A 275 4.12 -18.35 2.80
CA PHE A 275 5.37 -18.92 2.36
C PHE A 275 6.54 -18.59 3.30
N LEU A 276 6.69 -17.32 3.68
CA LEU A 276 7.80 -16.87 4.53
C LEU A 276 7.67 -17.34 5.98
N ASN A 277 6.46 -17.49 6.52
CA ASN A 277 6.26 -18.09 7.83
C ASN A 277 6.68 -19.57 7.86
N ARG A 278 6.54 -20.27 6.73
CA ARG A 278 6.95 -21.66 6.60
C ARG A 278 8.46 -21.79 6.38
N LEU A 279 9.06 -20.86 5.63
CA LEU A 279 10.48 -20.86 5.27
C LEU A 279 11.09 -19.46 5.48
N PRO A 280 11.29 -19.03 6.74
CA PRO A 280 11.79 -17.67 7.04
C PRO A 280 13.22 -17.46 6.57
N GLU A 281 14.02 -18.52 6.53
CA GLU A 281 15.42 -18.52 6.07
C GLU A 281 15.58 -18.01 4.63
N VAL A 282 14.53 -18.09 3.80
CA VAL A 282 14.53 -17.61 2.39
C VAL A 282 14.83 -16.10 2.30
N MET A 283 14.51 -15.32 3.33
CA MET A 283 14.75 -13.87 3.35
C MET A 283 16.25 -13.50 3.43
N GLU A 284 17.09 -14.44 3.87
CA GLU A 284 18.53 -14.25 4.03
C GLU A 284 19.34 -14.87 2.88
N LEU A 285 18.68 -15.43 1.86
CA LEU A 285 19.31 -16.12 0.75
C LEU A 285 19.52 -15.21 -0.47
N SER A 286 20.53 -15.57 -1.26
CA SER A 286 20.88 -14.92 -2.52
C SER A 286 20.87 -15.88 -3.71
N PHE A 287 20.64 -15.33 -4.90
CA PHE A 287 20.81 -16.01 -6.18
C PHE A 287 22.29 -16.32 -6.47
N SER A 288 22.53 -17.11 -7.51
CA SER A 288 23.86 -17.54 -7.94
C SER A 288 24.81 -16.38 -8.31
N ASP A 289 24.27 -15.21 -8.65
CA ASP A 289 25.01 -13.99 -8.94
C ASP A 289 25.24 -13.10 -7.69
N GLN A 290 24.92 -13.62 -6.50
CA GLN A 290 24.95 -12.94 -5.19
C GLN A 290 23.87 -11.87 -4.98
N THR A 291 23.00 -11.62 -5.97
CA THR A 291 21.84 -10.75 -5.78
C THR A 291 20.92 -11.36 -4.71
N PRO A 292 20.49 -10.62 -3.68
CA PRO A 292 19.61 -11.17 -2.65
C PRO A 292 18.23 -11.51 -3.22
N PHE A 293 17.55 -12.50 -2.65
CA PHE A 293 16.16 -12.82 -3.00
C PHE A 293 15.20 -11.66 -2.71
N ALA A 294 15.49 -10.90 -1.64
CA ALA A 294 14.82 -9.66 -1.28
C ALA A 294 15.85 -8.54 -1.08
N SER A 295 15.69 -7.46 -1.83
CA SER A 295 16.41 -6.20 -1.59
C SER A 295 16.07 -5.60 -0.21
N ASP A 296 16.86 -4.63 0.25
CA ASP A 296 16.60 -3.92 1.52
C ASP A 296 15.19 -3.33 1.57
N GLN A 297 14.73 -2.72 0.48
CA GLN A 297 13.40 -2.15 0.40
C GLN A 297 12.32 -3.23 0.51
N THR A 298 12.52 -4.36 -0.15
CA THR A 298 11.59 -5.50 -0.06
C THR A 298 11.59 -6.08 1.34
N ARG A 299 12.74 -6.23 2.00
CA ARG A 299 12.82 -6.68 3.41
C ARG A 299 12.02 -5.77 4.34
N MET A 300 12.17 -4.46 4.19
CA MET A 300 11.37 -3.49 4.96
C MET A 300 9.87 -3.66 4.73
N TRP A 301 9.43 -3.90 3.49
CA TRP A 301 8.03 -4.18 3.19
C TRP A 301 7.55 -5.51 3.77
N LEU A 302 8.39 -6.56 3.71
CA LEU A 302 8.09 -7.87 4.27
C LEU A 302 7.84 -7.78 5.78
N ASP A 303 8.72 -7.12 6.51
CA ASP A 303 8.60 -6.95 7.96
C ASP A 303 7.36 -6.10 8.32
N ALA A 304 7.19 -4.96 7.65
CA ALA A 304 6.16 -4.00 8.00
C ALA A 304 4.74 -4.46 7.66
N GLU A 305 4.57 -5.27 6.61
CA GLU A 305 3.23 -5.59 6.10
C GLU A 305 2.96 -7.08 5.95
N VAL A 306 3.94 -7.86 5.47
CA VAL A 306 3.72 -9.27 5.14
C VAL A 306 3.72 -10.13 6.41
N LEU A 307 4.78 -10.04 7.20
CA LEU A 307 4.93 -10.82 8.44
C LEU A 307 3.98 -10.32 9.54
N THR A 308 3.71 -9.02 9.58
CA THR A 308 2.75 -8.43 10.55
C THR A 308 1.29 -8.83 10.25
N SER A 309 0.91 -8.99 8.97
CA SER A 309 -0.47 -9.40 8.60
C SER A 309 -0.85 -10.82 9.04
N SER A 310 0.13 -11.69 9.32
CA SER A 310 -0.13 -13.06 9.78
C SER A 310 -0.47 -13.15 11.27
N ALA A 311 0.05 -12.23 12.10
CA ALA A 311 -0.21 -12.20 13.54
C ALA A 311 -1.65 -11.76 13.88
N ALA A 312 -2.31 -11.05 12.97
CA ALA A 312 -3.72 -10.66 13.11
C ALA A 312 -4.71 -11.83 12.88
N GLY A 313 -4.24 -12.97 12.35
CA GLY A 313 -5.07 -14.16 12.08
C GLY A 313 -5.29 -15.07 13.29
N ASP A 314 -4.34 -15.10 14.23
CA ASP A 314 -4.38 -15.97 15.44
C ASP A 314 -4.86 -15.24 16.71
N SER A 315 -5.19 -13.95 16.61
CA SER A 315 -5.60 -13.10 17.74
C SER A 315 -7.10 -12.74 17.73
N ALA A 316 -7.95 -13.54 17.06
CA ALA A 316 -9.41 -13.40 17.12
C ALA A 316 -10.03 -13.91 18.46
N GLY A 317 -9.26 -13.90 19.55
CA GLY A 317 -9.65 -14.45 20.84
C GLY A 317 -8.88 -13.89 22.03
N ALA A 318 -8.65 -12.58 22.10
CA ALA A 318 -8.34 -11.91 23.37
C ALA A 318 -8.67 -10.41 23.27
N SER A 319 -9.87 -10.03 23.68
CA SER A 319 -10.22 -8.65 23.96
C SER A 319 -9.53 -8.17 25.24
N THR A 320 -8.53 -7.28 25.11
CA THR A 320 -8.25 -6.20 26.07
C THR A 320 -7.25 -5.20 25.48
N GLY A 321 -7.67 -3.95 25.24
CA GLY A 321 -6.77 -2.79 25.14
C GLY A 321 -6.83 -1.97 23.85
N ASP A 322 -7.80 -1.05 23.75
CA ASP A 322 -8.10 -0.21 22.57
C ASP A 322 -6.98 0.81 22.17
N ALA A 323 -5.89 0.91 22.94
CA ALA A 323 -4.76 1.81 22.64
C ALA A 323 -3.57 1.11 21.95
N ALA A 324 -3.44 -0.21 22.09
CA ALA A 324 -2.34 -0.97 21.47
C ALA A 324 -2.56 -1.15 19.96
N ASN A 325 -3.81 -1.34 19.54
CA ASN A 325 -4.16 -1.54 18.14
C ASN A 325 -3.96 -0.29 17.26
N SER A 326 -4.04 0.92 17.82
CA SER A 326 -3.89 2.15 17.03
C SER A 326 -2.44 2.37 16.57
N TRP A 327 -1.47 2.04 17.42
CA TRP A 327 -0.05 2.17 17.09
C TRP A 327 0.41 1.10 16.09
N ASP A 328 -0.09 -0.13 16.20
CA ASP A 328 0.23 -1.19 15.24
C ASP A 328 -0.36 -0.88 13.85
N VAL A 329 -1.59 -0.34 13.81
CA VAL A 329 -2.20 0.12 12.55
C VAL A 329 -1.42 1.30 11.96
N ALA A 330 -1.01 2.28 12.77
CA ALA A 330 -0.23 3.42 12.32
C ALA A 330 1.18 3.04 11.85
N LEU A 331 1.82 2.04 12.48
CA LEU A 331 3.13 1.51 12.08
C LEU A 331 3.04 0.76 10.74
N VAL A 332 1.98 -0.03 10.57
CA VAL A 332 1.68 -0.73 9.32
C VAL A 332 1.36 0.29 8.20
N GLU A 333 0.60 1.35 8.48
CA GLU A 333 0.35 2.42 7.52
C GLU A 333 1.61 3.22 7.16
N ALA A 334 2.46 3.52 8.14
CA ALA A 334 3.74 4.18 7.92
C ALA A 334 4.69 3.30 7.07
N GLY A 335 4.71 2.00 7.34
CA GLY A 335 5.43 1.01 6.53
C GLY A 335 4.93 0.94 5.09
N LYS A 336 3.59 0.96 4.89
CA LYS A 336 2.99 1.00 3.55
C LYS A 336 3.37 2.25 2.76
N LYS A 337 3.40 3.42 3.42
CA LYS A 337 3.79 4.70 2.79
C LYS A 337 5.29 4.78 2.48
N ALA A 338 6.14 4.27 3.38
CA ALA A 338 7.57 4.18 3.13
C ALA A 338 7.90 3.22 1.98
N ALA A 339 7.13 2.13 1.83
CA ALA A 339 7.31 1.16 0.76
C ALA A 339 6.78 1.65 -0.60
N SER A 340 5.71 2.45 -0.65
CA SER A 340 5.16 2.95 -1.93
C SER A 340 6.07 3.99 -2.62
N GLY A 341 6.97 4.65 -1.89
CA GLY A 341 7.85 5.68 -2.43
C GLY A 341 7.12 7.00 -2.75
N GLU A 342 5.91 7.18 -2.22
CA GLU A 342 5.25 8.49 -2.16
C GLU A 342 5.74 9.19 -0.89
N THR A 343 6.78 10.00 -1.05
CA THR A 343 7.19 11.00 -0.05
C THR A 343 6.55 12.34 -0.32
#